data_AF-A0AAD3U8G2-F1
#
_entry.id   AF-A0AAD3U8G2-F1
#
_cell.length_a   1.000
_cell.length_b   1.000
_cell.length_c   1.000
_cell.angle_alpha   90.00
_cell.angle_beta   90.00
_cell.angle_gamma   90.00
#
_symmetry.space_group_name_H-M   'P 1'
#
loop_
_entity.id
_entity.type
_entity.pdbx_description
1 polymer ?
#
loop_
_entity_poly.entity_id
_entity_poly.type
_entity_poly.pdbx_seq_one_letter_code
_entity_poly.pdbx_strand_id
1 'polypeptide(L)'
;MKKIVASAALLGFSLLSTAAFASEFNLPGFVTEVEDGRLWVFKEGSPELEEFKQHGEPAKQFSNIGAGPNGMTIKAANQETLDEYLSEAKNK
;
A
#
# COMPACT_ATOMS: atom_id res chain seq x y z
N MET A 1 35.13 -46.42 18.97
CA MET A 1 34.69 -46.45 17.56
C MET A 1 33.26 -46.96 17.49
N LYS A 2 32.28 -46.10 17.18
CA LYS A 2 30.92 -46.45 16.70
C LYS A 2 30.17 -45.17 16.29
N LYS A 3 30.24 -44.93 14.98
CA LYS A 3 29.35 -44.20 14.05
C LYS A 3 28.44 -43.09 14.62
N ILE A 4 28.86 -41.87 14.28
CA ILE A 4 28.06 -40.67 13.97
C ILE A 4 26.79 -40.99 13.17
N VAL A 5 25.65 -40.47 13.61
CA VAL A 5 24.49 -40.18 12.76
C VAL A 5 24.07 -38.74 13.07
N ALA A 6 24.25 -37.87 12.08
CA ALA A 6 23.81 -36.50 12.11
C ALA A 6 22.31 -36.45 11.78
N SER A 7 21.50 -35.91 12.69
CA SER A 7 20.13 -35.53 12.39
C SER A 7 20.08 -34.05 12.08
N ALA A 8 19.92 -33.76 10.80
CA ALA A 8 19.59 -32.45 10.28
C ALA A 8 18.18 -32.05 10.74
N ALA A 9 18.08 -30.87 11.34
CA ALA A 9 16.84 -30.09 11.40
C ALA A 9 17.19 -28.66 10.97
N LEU A 10 17.47 -28.49 9.68
CA LEU A 10 17.23 -27.21 9.01
C LEU A 10 15.73 -27.13 8.80
N LEU A 11 15.08 -26.15 9.41
CA LEU A 11 13.97 -25.38 8.82
C LEU A 11 13.84 -24.10 9.65
N GLY A 12 14.83 -23.22 9.50
CA GLY A 12 14.65 -21.81 9.82
C GLY A 12 13.73 -21.21 8.78
N PHE A 13 12.47 -21.00 9.15
CA PHE A 13 11.57 -20.14 8.38
C PHE A 13 11.52 -18.77 9.07
N SER A 14 12.60 -18.02 8.89
CA SER A 14 12.61 -16.59 9.18
C SER A 14 11.85 -15.89 8.06
N LEU A 15 10.57 -15.58 8.27
CA LEU A 15 9.88 -14.52 7.52
C LEU A 15 9.88 -13.26 8.40
N LEU A 16 11.05 -12.62 8.54
CA LEU A 16 11.07 -11.18 8.73
C LEU A 16 10.92 -10.57 7.34
N SER A 17 9.74 -10.03 7.03
CA SER A 17 9.57 -8.84 6.19
C SER A 17 8.09 -8.50 6.08
N THR A 18 7.56 -7.77 7.06
CA THR A 18 6.53 -6.78 6.77
C THR A 18 7.18 -5.42 6.93
N ALA A 19 8.24 -5.17 6.16
CA ALA A 19 8.51 -3.80 5.79
C ALA A 19 7.25 -3.37 5.03
N ALA A 20 6.51 -2.41 5.57
CA ALA A 20 5.52 -1.67 4.82
C ALA A 20 6.16 -1.38 3.47
N PHE A 21 5.68 -2.04 2.41
CA PHE A 21 6.13 -1.71 1.07
C PHE A 21 5.70 -0.26 0.91
N ALA A 22 6.65 0.67 1.07
CA ALA A 22 6.42 2.05 0.67
C ALA A 22 5.92 1.96 -0.77
N SER A 23 4.65 2.32 -0.96
CA SER A 23 3.95 1.94 -2.18
C SER A 23 4.69 2.50 -3.39
N GLU A 24 4.89 1.63 -4.38
CA GLU A 24 5.56 1.95 -5.65
C GLU A 24 4.88 3.09 -6.42
N PHE A 25 3.64 3.43 -6.05
CA PHE A 25 2.81 4.44 -6.67
C PHE A 25 2.86 5.80 -5.96
N ASN A 26 3.71 5.97 -4.95
CA ASN A 26 3.89 7.27 -4.30
C ASN A 26 4.34 8.34 -5.31
N LEU A 27 3.76 9.52 -5.16
CA LEU A 27 4.10 10.74 -5.89
C LEU A 27 4.54 11.82 -4.89
N PRO A 28 5.28 12.86 -5.29
CA PRO A 28 5.65 13.94 -4.39
C PRO A 28 4.42 14.52 -3.66
N GLY A 29 4.44 14.51 -2.33
CA GLY A 29 3.32 14.98 -1.48
C GLY A 29 2.16 13.99 -1.33
N PHE A 30 2.27 12.78 -1.86
CA PHE A 30 1.27 11.72 -1.75
C PHE A 30 1.84 10.42 -1.21
N VAL A 31 1.06 9.77 -0.36
CA VAL A 31 1.29 8.41 0.11
C VAL A 31 0.17 7.54 -0.43
N THR A 32 0.53 6.36 -0.90
CA THR A 32 -0.41 5.40 -1.47
C THR A 32 -0.31 4.06 -0.74
N GLU A 33 -1.41 3.31 -0.71
CA GLU A 33 -1.51 1.99 -0.10
C GLU A 33 -2.35 1.10 -1.04
N VAL A 34 -1.96 -0.16 -1.21
CA VAL A 34 -2.74 -1.11 -2.01
C VAL A 34 -3.54 -2.02 -1.07
N GLU A 35 -4.86 -1.89 -1.10
CA GLU A 35 -5.78 -2.71 -0.30
C GLU A 35 -6.88 -3.27 -1.20
N ASP A 36 -7.12 -4.59 -1.14
CA ASP A 36 -8.10 -5.30 -1.97
C ASP A 36 -8.02 -5.01 -3.48
N GLY A 37 -6.79 -4.87 -4.01
CA GLY A 37 -6.55 -4.57 -5.43
C GLY A 37 -6.93 -3.15 -5.85
N ARG A 38 -7.09 -2.25 -4.87
CA ARG A 38 -7.38 -0.84 -5.08
C ARG A 38 -6.21 -0.01 -4.58
N LEU A 39 -5.94 1.09 -5.29
CA LEU A 39 -4.92 2.04 -4.91
C LEU A 39 -5.55 3.14 -4.08
N TRP A 40 -5.34 3.10 -2.77
CA TRP A 40 -5.67 4.20 -1.87
C TRP A 40 -4.63 5.30 -1.97
N VAL A 41 -5.07 6.55 -2.05
CA VAL A 41 -4.21 7.72 -2.18
C VAL A 41 -4.56 8.75 -1.11
N PHE A 42 -3.52 9.27 -0.46
CA PHE A 42 -3.62 10.24 0.62
C PHE A 42 -2.56 11.31 0.45
N LYS A 43 -2.81 12.50 1.00
CA LYS A 43 -1.75 13.50 1.20
C LYS A 43 -0.79 13.01 2.28
N GLU A 44 0.49 13.26 2.06
CA GLU A 44 1.51 12.98 3.07
C GLU A 44 1.21 13.76 4.36
N GLY A 45 1.18 13.05 5.50
CA GLY A 45 0.89 13.65 6.81
C GLY A 45 -0.58 14.07 7.01
N SER A 46 -1.49 13.64 6.16
CA SER A 46 -2.92 13.95 6.33
C SER A 46 -3.57 13.17 7.47
N PRO A 47 -4.58 13.75 8.15
CA PRO A 47 -5.35 13.02 9.17
C PRO A 47 -6.06 11.81 8.57
N GLU A 48 -6.49 11.87 7.30
CA GLU A 48 -7.14 10.74 6.63
C GLU A 48 -6.19 9.55 6.44
N LEU A 49 -4.90 9.80 6.21
CA LEU A 49 -3.89 8.73 6.17
C LEU A 49 -3.71 8.09 7.56
N GLU A 50 -3.71 8.90 8.62
CA GLU A 50 -3.59 8.40 9.98
C GLU A 50 -4.83 7.57 10.38
N GLU A 51 -6.03 8.09 10.10
CA GLU A 51 -7.30 7.39 10.33
C GLU A 51 -7.36 6.10 9.53
N PHE A 52 -6.95 6.12 8.26
CA PHE A 52 -6.89 4.91 7.43
C PHE A 52 -5.97 3.85 8.02
N LYS A 53 -4.79 4.23 8.51
CA LYS A 53 -3.87 3.30 9.17
C LYS A 53 -4.41 2.73 10.48
N GLN A 54 -5.27 3.46 11.18
CA GLN A 54 -5.85 3.04 12.46
C GLN A 54 -7.14 2.22 12.30
N HIS A 55 -7.95 2.54 11.30
CA HIS A 55 -9.32 2.07 11.17
C HIS A 55 -9.66 1.41 9.83
N GLY A 56 -8.77 1.49 8.84
CA GLY A 56 -9.00 0.99 7.48
C GLY A 56 -9.80 1.98 6.62
N GLU A 57 -10.55 1.47 5.65
CA GLU A 57 -11.27 2.28 4.66
C GLU A 57 -12.19 3.36 5.33
N PRO A 58 -12.07 4.66 4.97
CA PRO A 58 -12.93 5.70 5.51
C PRO A 58 -14.39 5.54 5.10
N ALA A 59 -15.31 5.98 5.95
CA ALA A 59 -16.75 5.90 5.70
C ALA A 59 -17.20 6.65 4.44
N LYS A 60 -16.49 7.74 4.10
CA LYS A 60 -16.67 8.48 2.86
C LYS A 60 -15.44 8.29 1.99
N GLN A 61 -15.67 7.90 0.75
CA GLN A 61 -14.62 7.67 -0.23
C GLN A 61 -15.05 8.13 -1.61
N PHE A 62 -14.08 8.54 -2.40
CA PHE A 62 -14.21 8.90 -3.79
C PHE A 62 -13.39 7.92 -4.61
N SER A 63 -13.86 7.56 -5.79
CA SER A 63 -13.24 6.51 -6.59
C SER A 63 -13.18 6.90 -8.06
N ASN A 64 -12.06 6.57 -8.69
CA ASN A 64 -11.92 6.61 -10.14
C ASN A 64 -11.54 5.22 -10.65
N ILE A 65 -12.50 4.57 -11.30
CA ILE A 65 -12.42 3.16 -11.71
C ILE A 65 -11.50 3.05 -12.93
N GLY A 66 -10.49 2.19 -12.84
CA GLY A 66 -9.57 1.91 -13.95
C GLY A 66 -8.52 2.99 -14.22
N ALA A 67 -8.47 4.05 -13.41
CA ALA A 67 -7.52 5.15 -13.58
C ALA A 67 -6.12 4.84 -12.98
N GLY A 68 -6.00 3.77 -12.21
CA GLY A 68 -4.76 3.37 -11.57
C GLY A 68 -3.87 2.48 -12.46
N PRO A 69 -2.62 2.27 -12.05
CA PRO A 69 -1.69 1.34 -12.69
C PRO A 69 -2.33 -0.05 -12.84
N ASN A 70 -2.07 -0.72 -13.97
CA ASN A 70 -2.66 -2.02 -14.31
C ASN A 70 -4.21 -2.03 -14.30
N GLY A 71 -4.86 -0.88 -14.45
CA GLY A 71 -6.32 -0.75 -14.42
C GLY A 71 -6.91 -0.82 -13.01
N MET A 72 -6.10 -0.62 -11.96
CA MET A 72 -6.60 -0.54 -10.59
C MET A 72 -7.58 0.63 -10.40
N THR A 73 -8.52 0.48 -9.47
CA THR A 73 -9.35 1.60 -9.02
C THR A 73 -8.53 2.46 -8.06
N ILE A 74 -8.52 3.77 -8.30
CA ILE A 74 -7.94 4.74 -7.36
C ILE A 74 -9.03 5.19 -6.40
N LYS A 75 -8.75 5.18 -5.10
CA LYS A 75 -9.62 5.65 -4.03
C LYS A 75 -8.97 6.75 -3.19
N ALA A 76 -9.75 7.72 -2.73
CA ALA A 76 -9.31 8.74 -1.77
C ALA A 76 -10.42 9.09 -0.78
N ALA A 77 -10.06 9.62 0.39
CA ALA A 77 -11.02 10.06 1.41
C ALA A 77 -11.82 11.32 1.01
N ASN A 78 -11.25 12.16 0.14
CA ASN A 78 -11.90 13.37 -0.38
C ASN A 78 -11.64 13.55 -1.90
N GLN A 79 -12.54 14.29 -2.55
CA GLN A 79 -12.50 14.51 -4.01
C GLN A 79 -11.25 15.28 -4.44
N GLU A 80 -10.84 16.28 -3.66
CA GLU A 80 -9.67 17.12 -3.94
C GLU A 80 -8.38 16.29 -4.05
N THR A 81 -8.12 15.42 -3.07
CA THR A 81 -6.96 14.53 -3.07
C THR A 81 -6.96 13.59 -4.27
N LEU A 82 -8.13 13.05 -4.63
CA LEU A 82 -8.27 12.19 -5.81
C LEU A 82 -7.90 12.94 -7.08
N ASP A 83 -8.47 14.12 -7.29
CA ASP A 83 -8.28 14.91 -8.50
C ASP A 83 -6.83 15.39 -8.64
N GLU A 84 -6.23 15.85 -7.54
CA GLU A 84 -4.83 16.27 -7.53
C GLU A 84 -3.88 15.10 -7.80
N TYR A 85 -4.09 13.94 -7.18
CA TYR A 85 -3.29 12.76 -7.45
C TYR A 85 -3.39 12.32 -8.92
N LEU A 86 -4.62 12.31 -9.47
CA LEU A 86 -4.85 11.96 -10.88
C LEU A 86 -4.20 12.97 -11.84
N SER A 87 -4.17 14.25 -11.48
CA SER A 87 -3.48 15.27 -12.25
C SER A 87 -1.96 15.03 -12.23
N GLU A 88 -1.39 14.80 -11.05
CA GLU A 88 0.05 14.55 -10.91
C GLU A 88 0.49 13.26 -11.59
N ALA A 89 -0.30 12.19 -11.47
CA ALA A 89 -0.04 10.90 -12.11
C ALA A 89 -0.01 10.98 -13.65
N LYS A 90 -0.74 11.92 -14.26
CA LYS A 90 -0.72 12.15 -15.71
C LYS A 90 0.51 12.92 -16.19
N ASN A 91 1.19 13.61 -15.29
CA ASN A 91 2.35 14.45 -15.60
C ASN A 91 3.68 13.70 -15.42
N LYS A 92 3.64 12.45 -14.94
CA LYS A 92 4.78 11.55 -14.73
C LYS A 92 5.05 10.68 -15.95
#